data_AF-A0A949B9Y0-F1
#
_entry.id   AF-A0A949B9Y0-F1
#
_cell.length_a   1.000
_cell.length_b   1.000
_cell.length_c   1.000
_cell.angle_alpha   90.00
_cell.angle_beta   90.00
_cell.angle_gamma   90.00
#
_symmetry.space_group_name_H-M   'P 1'
#
loop_
_entity.id
_entity.type
_entity.pdbx_description
1 polymer ?
#
loop_
_entity_poly.entity_id
_entity_poly.type
_entity_poly.pdbx_seq_one_letter_code
_entity_poly.pdbx_strand_id
1 'polypeptide(L)' 'MKLLLHICCGPCAIYPIKHLAGKKFDEIVGYYYNPNIHPPSEFKKRRDALKEAEKRLDF' A
#
# COMPACT_ATOMS: atom_id res chain seq x y z
N MET A 1 -1.59 -11.38 -15.45
CA MET A 1 -1.77 -9.92 -15.50
C MET A 1 -1.13 -9.29 -14.27
N LYS A 2 -0.37 -8.20 -14.44
CA LYS A 2 0.21 -7.41 -13.32
C LYS A 2 -0.72 -6.26 -12.93
N LEU A 3 -0.84 -5.98 -11.64
CA LEU A 3 -1.67 -4.89 -11.11
C LEU A 3 -0.80 -3.88 -10.35
N LEU A 4 -0.94 -2.60 -10.68
CA LEU A 4 -0.34 -1.51 -9.90
C LEU A 4 -1.41 -0.94 -8.94
N LEU A 5 -1.13 -0.97 -7.64
CA LEU A 5 -2.03 -0.51 -6.59
C LEU A 5 -1.52 0.80 -6.00
N HIS A 6 -2.26 1.89 -6.19
CA HIS A 6 -1.97 3.16 -5.54
C HIS A 6 -2.33 3.12 -4.04
N ILE A 7 -1.43 3.59 -3.18
CA ILE A 7 -1.57 3.55 -1.73
C ILE A 7 -1.15 4.90 -1.13
N CYS A 8 -2.03 5.55 -0.39
CA CYS A 8 -1.73 6.82 0.27
C CYS A 8 -1.41 6.69 1.78
N CYS A 9 -1.64 5.52 2.37
CA CYS A 9 -1.40 5.24 3.79
C CYS A 9 -1.29 3.72 4.06
N GLY A 10 -0.59 3.29 5.12
CA GLY A 10 -0.50 1.87 5.47
C GLY A 10 -1.86 1.16 5.61
N PRO A 11 -2.82 1.67 6.40
CA PRO A 11 -4.16 1.09 6.51
C PRO A 11 -4.91 0.97 5.17
N CYS A 12 -4.64 1.87 4.24
CA CYS A 12 -5.26 1.92 2.92
C CYS A 12 -4.90 0.68 2.07
N ALA A 13 -3.80 -0.01 2.37
CA ALA A 13 -3.41 -1.24 1.68
C ALA A 13 -4.14 -2.48 2.21
N ILE A 14 -4.66 -2.47 3.43
CA ILE A 14 -5.11 -3.70 4.13
C ILE A 14 -6.28 -4.38 3.40
N TYR A 15 -7.38 -3.65 3.19
CA TYR A 15 -8.56 -4.23 2.55
C TYR A 15 -8.32 -4.58 1.08
N PRO A 16 -7.74 -3.68 0.24
CA PRO A 16 -7.49 -3.98 -1.16
C PRO A 16 -6.59 -5.21 -1.35
N ILE A 17 -5.47 -5.31 -0.64
CA ILE A 17 -4.56 -6.47 -0.76
C ILE A 17 -5.27 -7.76 -0.38
N LYS A 18 -5.99 -7.79 0.74
CA LYS A 18 -6.76 -8.97 1.15
C LYS A 18 -7.84 -9.35 0.15
N HIS A 19 -8.51 -8.36 -0.44
CA HIS A 19 -9.55 -8.60 -1.42
C HIS A 19 -8.99 -9.09 -2.77
N LEU A 20 -7.81 -8.62 -3.15
CA LEU A 20 -7.13 -8.98 -4.39
C LEU A 20 -6.36 -10.30 -4.27
N ALA A 21 -6.02 -10.72 -3.06
CA ALA A 21 -5.42 -12.02 -2.78
C ALA A 21 -6.27 -13.15 -3.35
N GLY A 22 -5.64 -14.08 -4.06
CA GLY A 22 -6.32 -15.22 -4.71
C GLY A 22 -7.12 -14.87 -5.97
N LYS A 23 -7.14 -13.61 -6.41
CA LYS A 23 -7.66 -13.24 -7.74
C LYS A 23 -6.63 -13.54 -8.82
N LYS A 24 -7.04 -13.46 -10.09
CA LYS A 24 -6.22 -13.75 -11.28
C LYS A 24 -5.20 -12.65 -11.60
N PHE A 25 -4.40 -12.26 -10.61
CA PHE A 25 -3.24 -11.38 -10.77
C PHE A 25 -1.98 -12.17 -10.48
N ASP A 26 -0.99 -12.09 -11.37
CA ASP A 26 0.30 -12.77 -11.18
C ASP A 26 1.19 -11.99 -10.21
N GLU A 27 0.96 -10.69 -10.10
CA GLU A 27 1.76 -9.76 -9.32
C GLU A 27 0.93 -8.52 -8.96
N ILE A 28 1.02 -8.09 -7.71
CA ILE A 28 0.45 -6.82 -7.23
C ILE A 28 1.62 -5.95 -6.78
N VAL A 29 1.78 -4.78 -7.39
CA VAL A 29 2.85 -3.84 -7.07
C VAL A 29 2.26 -2.64 -6.35
N GLY A 30 2.72 -2.35 -5.13
CA GLY A 30 2.32 -1.16 -4.39
C GLY A 30 3.01 0.12 -4.86
N TYR A 31 2.26 1.20 -5.05
CA TYR A 31 2.77 2.54 -5.36
C TYR A 31 2.35 3.53 -4.28
N TYR A 32 3.32 3.95 -3.44
CA TYR A 32 3.07 4.93 -2.39
C TYR A 32 3.23 6.37 -2.88
N TYR A 33 2.14 7.12 -2.92
CA TYR A 33 2.18 8.53 -3.31
C TYR A 33 0.96 9.29 -2.79
N ASN A 34 1.16 10.49 -2.25
CA ASN A 34 0.11 11.50 -2.07
C ASN A 34 0.77 12.85 -1.70
N PRO A 35 0.83 13.82 -2.63
CA PRO A 35 1.53 15.08 -2.41
C PRO A 35 0.81 16.02 -1.44
N ASN A 36 -0.46 15.74 -1.13
CA ASN A 36 -1.28 16.56 -0.24
C ASN A 36 -1.08 16.22 1.26
N ILE A 37 -0.23 15.23 1.58
CA ILE A 37 0.05 14.88 2.98
C ILE A 37 1.05 15.88 3.55
N HIS A 38 0.54 16.74 4.43
CA HIS A 38 1.33 17.67 5.21
C HIS A 38 1.08 17.44 6.71
N PRO A 39 2.07 17.72 7.57
CA PRO A 39 3.46 18.07 7.25
C PRO A 39 4.28 16.87 6.71
N PRO A 40 5.52 17.08 6.21
CA PRO A 40 6.38 15.99 5.71
C PRO A 40 6.62 14.84 6.71
N SER A 41 6.53 15.10 8.02
CA SER A 41 6.61 14.07 9.05
C SER A 41 5.44 13.08 9.00
N GLU A 42 4.22 13.55 8.68
CA GLU A 42 3.06 12.68 8.50
C GLU A 42 3.20 11.83 7.23
N PHE A 43 3.75 12.40 6.15
CA PHE A 43 4.06 11.63 4.93
C PHE A 43 5.05 10.50 5.24
N LYS A 44 6.08 10.77 6.04
CA LYS A 44 7.05 9.75 6.48
C LYS A 44 6.38 8.69 7.35
N LYS A 45 5.57 9.10 8.33
CA LYS A 45 4.84 8.19 9.23
C LYS A 45 3.92 7.24 8.47
N ARG A 46 3.14 7.75 7.51
CA ARG A 46 2.23 6.95 6.68
C ARG A 46 2.96 5.98 5.77
N ARG A 47 4.09 6.39 5.20
CA ARG A 47 4.99 5.51 4.43
C ARG A 47 5.55 4.39 5.30
N ASP A 48 6.00 4.71 6.50
CA ASP A 48 6.59 3.73 7.40
C ASP A 48 5.53 2.73 7.91
N ALA A 49 4.29 3.20 8.15
CA ALA A 49 3.14 2.32 8.41
C ALA A 49 2.80 1.40 7.23
N LEU A 50 2.99 1.86 5.98
CA LEU A 50 2.84 1.00 4.81
C LEU A 50 3.92 -0.08 4.75
N LYS A 51 5.18 0.24 5.03
CA LYS A 51 6.26 -0.76 5.13
C LYS A 51 6.00 -1.80 6.23
N GLU A 52 5.33 -1.40 7.31
CA GLU A 52 4.89 -2.35 8.34
C GLU A 52 3.74 -3.23 7.84
N ALA A 53 2.76 -2.66 7.13
CA ALA A 53 1.66 -3.41 6.54
C ALA A 53 2.14 -4.43 5.49
N GLU A 54 3.10 -4.05 4.63
CA GLU A 54 3.80 -4.91 3.66
C GLU A 54 4.28 -6.20 4.32
N LYS A 55 5.10 -6.08 5.39
CA LYS A 55 5.62 -7.23 6.14
C LYS A 55 4.54 -8.11 6.76
N ARG A 56 3.41 -7.51 7.18
CA ARG A 56 2.30 -8.23 7.83
C ARG A 56 1.38 -8.93 6.84
N LEU A 57 1.30 -8.41 5.61
CA LEU A 57 0.39 -8.86 4.56
C LEU A 57 1.08 -9.74 3.51
N ASP A 58 2.43 -9.74 3.49
CA ASP A 58 3.26 -10.54 2.58
C ASP A 58 2.93 -10.28 1.10
N PHE A 59 3.03 -9.02 0.68
CA PHE A 59 2.78 -8.57 -0.69
C PHE A 59 3.84 -7.58 -1.17
#